data_AF-A0A176YL10-F1
#
_entry.id   AF-A0A176YL10-F1
#
_cell.length_a   1.000
_cell.length_b   1.000
_cell.length_c   1.000
_cell.angle_alpha   90.00
_cell.angle_beta   90.00
_cell.angle_gamma   90.00
#
_symmetry.space_group_name_H-M   'P 1'
#
loop_
_entity.id
_entity.type
_entity.pdbx_description
1 polymer ?
#
loop_
_entity_poly.entity_id
_entity_poly.type
_entity_poly.pdbx_seq_one_letter_code
_entity_poly.pdbx_strand_id
1 'polypeptide(L)'
;MYPWRQLQQDARDGDLFVCHLAREAKPLIDPDNYLVKLQSAFQFRPRYQGEIDRATDFGMYLARFGDELNSILLTRRALWCIRTILIARSAERRDPLFAPQLLAEHSNRLRPATF
;
A
#
# COMPACT_ATOMS: atom_id res chain seq x y z
N MET A 1 -11.01 10.65 13.64
CA MET A 1 -10.70 9.45 14.46
C MET A 1 -11.29 8.25 13.75
N TYR A 2 -10.49 7.22 13.44
CA TYR A 2 -11.01 5.99 12.82
C TYR A 2 -11.75 5.16 13.88
N PRO A 3 -13.03 4.82 13.70
CA PRO A 3 -13.77 4.00 14.67
C PRO A 3 -13.17 2.59 14.76
N TRP A 4 -13.00 2.07 15.98
CA TRP A 4 -12.42 0.75 16.20
C TRP A 4 -13.12 -0.36 15.40
N ARG A 5 -14.46 -0.36 15.35
CA ARG A 5 -15.23 -1.37 14.61
C ARG A 5 -14.91 -1.36 13.11
N GLN A 6 -14.75 -0.17 12.53
CA GLN A 6 -14.36 -0.04 11.12
C GLN A 6 -12.94 -0.57 10.92
N LEU A 7 -11.99 -0.14 11.77
CA LEU A 7 -10.60 -0.57 11.68
C LEU A 7 -10.44 -2.09 11.81
N GLN A 8 -11.21 -2.71 12.72
CA GLN A 8 -11.25 -4.16 12.89
C GLN A 8 -11.84 -4.86 11.66
N GLN A 9 -12.89 -4.30 11.06
CA GLN A 9 -13.48 -4.85 9.85
C GLN A 9 -12.51 -4.74 8.67
N ASP A 10 -11.92 -3.56 8.47
CA ASP A 10 -10.89 -3.32 7.46
C ASP A 10 -9.69 -4.26 7.62
N ALA A 11 -9.30 -4.59 8.86
CA ALA A 11 -8.25 -5.57 9.15
C ALA A 11 -8.62 -6.97 8.63
N ARG A 12 -9.84 -7.42 8.92
CA ARG A 12 -10.36 -8.73 8.49
C ARG A 12 -10.55 -8.79 6.98
N ASP A 13 -10.95 -7.67 6.39
CA ASP A 13 -11.07 -7.51 4.95
C ASP A 13 -9.70 -7.32 4.29
N GLY A 14 -8.61 -7.22 5.07
CA GLY A 14 -7.25 -7.17 4.57
C GLY A 14 -6.84 -5.86 3.92
N ASP A 15 -7.44 -4.74 4.30
CA ASP A 15 -7.10 -3.40 3.81
C ASP A 15 -5.58 -3.10 3.91
N LEU A 16 -5.00 -2.49 2.86
CA LEU A 16 -3.55 -2.25 2.80
C LEU A 16 -3.06 -1.15 3.75
N PHE A 17 -3.91 -0.17 4.08
CA PHE A 17 -3.58 0.82 5.10
C PHE A 17 -3.58 0.17 6.49
N VAL A 18 -4.58 -0.67 6.78
CA VAL A 18 -4.60 -1.43 8.04
C VAL A 18 -3.46 -2.45 8.12
N CYS A 19 -3.07 -3.06 6.99
CA CYS A 19 -1.87 -3.89 6.89
C CYS A 19 -0.61 -3.12 7.36
N HIS A 20 -0.44 -1.89 6.87
CA HIS A 20 0.68 -1.03 7.27
C HIS A 20 0.67 -0.76 8.78
N LEU A 21 -0.50 -0.42 9.34
CA LEU A 21 -0.64 -0.21 10.78
C LEU A 21 -0.29 -1.46 11.58
N ALA A 22 -0.89 -2.60 11.23
CA ALA A 22 -0.65 -3.87 11.91
C ALA A 22 0.84 -4.27 11.87
N ARG A 23 1.55 -3.97 10.77
CA ARG A 23 2.94 -4.38 10.58
C ARG A 23 3.98 -3.44 11.17
N GLU A 24 3.76 -2.13 11.11
CA GLU A 24 4.83 -1.15 11.37
C GLU A 24 4.49 -0.15 12.50
N ALA A 25 3.22 -0.04 12.92
CA ALA A 25 2.85 0.93 13.94
C ALA A 25 3.50 0.60 15.29
N LYS A 26 3.83 1.65 16.04
CA LYS A 26 4.29 1.56 17.44
C LYS A 26 3.29 2.32 18.31
N PRO A 27 2.82 1.73 19.42
CA PRO A 27 1.85 2.39 20.28
C PRO A 27 2.55 3.53 21.03
N LEU A 28 1.95 4.71 21.01
CA LEU A 28 2.33 5.82 21.89
C LEU A 28 1.47 5.82 23.17
N ILE A 29 0.16 5.62 22.99
CA ILE A 29 -0.84 5.47 24.05
C ILE A 29 -1.80 4.36 23.60
N ASP A 30 -1.81 3.22 24.28
CA ASP A 30 -2.67 2.08 23.95
C ASP A 30 -3.01 1.25 25.20
N PRO A 31 -3.69 1.84 26.20
CA PRO A 31 -3.99 1.15 27.46
C PRO A 31 -4.83 -0.12 27.28
N ASP A 32 -5.61 -0.18 26.20
CA ASP A 32 -6.51 -1.29 25.88
C ASP A 32 -5.92 -2.28 24.86
N ASN A 33 -4.66 -2.13 24.48
CA ASN A 33 -3.96 -2.99 23.52
C ASN A 33 -4.67 -3.13 22.15
N TYR A 34 -5.25 -2.04 21.63
CA TYR A 34 -5.89 -1.99 20.33
C TYR A 34 -4.95 -2.37 19.18
N LEU A 35 -3.66 -2.01 19.26
CA LEU A 35 -2.71 -2.38 18.23
C LEU A 35 -2.51 -3.90 18.18
N VAL A 36 -2.40 -4.56 19.34
CA VAL A 36 -2.30 -6.02 19.43
C VAL A 36 -3.57 -6.69 18.91
N LYS A 37 -4.73 -6.15 19.26
CA LYS A 37 -6.02 -6.63 18.74
C LYS A 37 -6.11 -6.49 17.21
N LEU A 38 -5.59 -5.39 16.66
CA LEU A 38 -5.59 -5.11 15.23
C LEU A 38 -4.66 -6.07 14.48
N GLN A 39 -3.45 -6.25 15.01
CA GLN A 39 -2.46 -7.23 14.53
C GLN A 39 -3.04 -8.64 14.47
N SER A 40 -3.76 -9.03 15.52
CA SER A 40 -4.39 -10.36 15.61
C SER A 40 -5.61 -10.50 14.68
N ALA A 41 -6.30 -9.41 14.37
CA ALA A 41 -7.48 -9.42 13.51
C ALA A 41 -7.13 -9.37 12.01
N PHE A 42 -5.93 -8.91 11.65
CA PHE A 42 -5.54 -8.68 10.27
C PHE A 42 -5.45 -9.98 9.46
N GLN A 43 -6.00 -9.96 8.25
CA GLN A 43 -5.93 -11.07 7.30
C GLN A 43 -5.50 -10.57 5.92
N PHE A 44 -4.62 -11.30 5.23
CA PHE A 44 -4.31 -10.95 3.84
C PHE A 44 -5.42 -11.38 2.91
N ARG A 45 -5.75 -10.52 1.94
CA ARG A 45 -6.49 -10.98 0.76
C ARG A 45 -5.59 -11.87 -0.10
N PRO A 46 -6.15 -12.87 -0.81
CA PRO A 46 -5.38 -13.65 -1.76
C PRO A 46 -4.93 -12.82 -2.97
N ARG A 47 -5.68 -11.76 -3.30
CA ARG A 47 -5.39 -10.82 -4.39
C ARG A 47 -5.80 -9.40 -4.00
N TYR A 48 -5.02 -8.43 -4.47
CA TYR A 48 -5.24 -6.99 -4.30
C TYR A 48 -5.47 -6.30 -5.65
N GLN A 49 -6.16 -7.00 -6.56
CA GLN A 49 -6.32 -6.57 -7.95
C GLN A 49 -7.07 -5.24 -8.05
N GLY A 50 -8.06 -4.99 -7.18
CA GLY A 50 -8.78 -3.72 -7.20
C GLY A 50 -7.92 -2.50 -6.82
N GLU A 51 -6.91 -2.68 -5.97
CA GLU A 51 -5.92 -1.64 -5.64
C GLU A 51 -4.94 -1.43 -6.80
N ILE A 52 -4.52 -2.52 -7.44
CA ILE A 52 -3.65 -2.51 -8.62
C ILE A 52 -4.35 -1.81 -9.79
N ASP A 53 -5.58 -2.21 -10.12
CA ASP A 53 -6.35 -1.67 -11.25
C ASP A 53 -6.55 -0.16 -11.11
N ARG A 54 -7.02 0.31 -9.94
CA ARG A 54 -7.21 1.75 -9.71
C ARG A 54 -5.91 2.54 -9.86
N ALA A 55 -4.79 2.01 -9.36
CA ALA A 55 -3.48 2.66 -9.48
C ALA A 55 -2.97 2.63 -10.93
N THR A 56 -3.21 1.54 -11.67
CA THR A 56 -2.88 1.42 -13.09
C THR A 56 -3.71 2.37 -13.94
N ASP A 57 -5.03 2.39 -13.76
CA ASP A 57 -5.94 3.28 -14.48
C ASP A 57 -5.58 4.76 -14.27
N PHE A 58 -5.34 5.13 -13.01
CA PHE A 58 -4.93 6.50 -12.71
C PHE A 58 -3.54 6.83 -13.26
N GLY A 59 -2.59 5.90 -13.19
CA GLY A 59 -1.26 6.06 -13.81
C GLY A 59 -1.34 6.25 -15.32
N MET A 60 -2.19 5.48 -16.00
CA MET A 60 -2.43 5.59 -17.45
C MET A 60 -3.11 6.92 -17.80
N TYR A 61 -4.05 7.38 -16.98
CA TYR A 61 -4.66 8.69 -17.13
C TYR A 61 -3.60 9.79 -17.05
N LEU A 62 -2.74 9.76 -16.02
CA LEU A 62 -1.66 10.74 -15.86
C LEU A 62 -0.66 10.72 -17.02
N ALA A 63 -0.34 9.53 -17.55
CA ALA A 63 0.57 9.40 -18.69
C ALA A 63 -0.02 9.97 -20.00
N ARG A 64 -1.35 9.98 -20.15
CA ARG A 64 -2.05 10.44 -21.36
C ARG A 64 -2.48 11.90 -21.30
N PHE A 65 -2.81 12.39 -20.12
CA PHE A 65 -3.46 13.69 -19.92
C PHE A 65 -2.76 14.57 -18.87
N GLY A 66 -1.58 14.15 -18.40
CA GLY A 66 -0.88 14.83 -17.30
C GLY A 66 -0.12 16.08 -17.70
N ASP A 67 -0.01 16.42 -18.98
CA ASP A 67 0.82 17.53 -19.47
C ASP A 67 0.37 18.90 -18.95
N GLU A 68 -0.92 19.04 -18.63
CA GLU A 68 -1.49 20.25 -18.03
C GLU A 68 -1.26 20.34 -16.51
N LEU A 69 -0.82 19.25 -15.87
CA LEU A 69 -0.53 19.24 -14.45
C LEU A 69 0.86 19.82 -14.18
N ASN A 70 1.00 20.50 -13.05
CA ASN A 70 2.31 20.83 -12.52
C ASN A 70 3.20 19.57 -12.42
N SER A 71 4.43 19.65 -12.95
CA SER A 71 5.34 18.50 -13.08
C SER A 71 5.69 17.82 -11.74
N ILE A 72 5.78 18.59 -10.65
CA ILE A 72 6.02 18.07 -9.29
C ILE A 72 4.79 17.26 -8.84
N LEU A 73 3.58 17.79 -9.07
CA LEU A 73 2.35 17.10 -8.75
C LEU A 73 2.18 15.82 -9.58
N LEU A 74 2.43 15.89 -10.88
CA LEU A 74 2.40 14.74 -11.79
C LEU A 74 3.35 13.64 -11.30
N THR A 75 4.60 13.99 -11.01
CA THR A 75 5.62 13.06 -10.49
C THR A 75 5.18 12.43 -9.17
N ARG A 76 4.67 13.21 -8.22
CA ARG A 76 4.18 12.69 -6.93
C ARG A 76 3.02 11.71 -7.11
N ARG A 77 2.10 11.98 -8.04
CA ARG A 77 0.96 11.11 -8.32
C ARG A 77 1.37 9.83 -9.05
N ALA A 78 2.31 9.91 -9.99
CA ALA A 78 2.88 8.73 -10.65
C ALA A 78 3.61 7.83 -9.64
N LEU A 79 4.43 8.41 -8.75
CA LEU A 79 5.09 7.66 -7.67
C LEU A 79 4.09 7.03 -6.70
N TRP A 80 2.98 7.70 -6.40
CA TRP A 80 1.91 7.12 -5.59
C TRP A 80 1.30 5.87 -6.26
N CYS A 81 1.04 5.91 -7.58
CA CYS A 81 0.52 4.76 -8.31
C CYS A 81 1.49 3.56 -8.24
N ILE A 82 2.78 3.82 -8.50
CA ILE A 82 3.84 2.79 -8.43
C ILE A 82 3.92 2.21 -7.03
N ARG A 83 3.95 3.06 -6.00
CA ARG A 83 3.98 2.62 -4.59
C ARG A 83 2.80 1.72 -4.25
N THR A 84 1.58 2.10 -4.62
CA THR A 84 0.37 1.31 -4.36
C THR A 84 0.45 -0.08 -5.01
N ILE A 85 0.89 -0.15 -6.27
CA ILE A 85 1.04 -1.43 -6.98
C ILE A 85 2.07 -2.33 -6.29
N LEU A 86 3.23 -1.78 -5.93
CA LEU A 86 4.30 -2.56 -5.28
C LEU A 86 3.89 -3.02 -3.87
N ILE A 87 3.20 -2.18 -3.09
CA ILE A 87 2.64 -2.58 -1.78
C ILE A 87 1.63 -3.72 -1.98
N ALA A 88 0.68 -3.58 -2.91
CA ALA A 88 -0.33 -4.60 -3.19
C ALA A 88 0.33 -5.94 -3.55
N ARG A 89 1.28 -5.94 -4.49
CA ARG A 89 2.01 -7.15 -4.93
C ARG A 89 2.84 -7.79 -3.81
N SER A 90 3.46 -6.99 -2.94
CA SER A 90 4.21 -7.52 -1.80
C SER A 90 3.28 -8.11 -0.72
N ALA A 91 2.11 -7.49 -0.50
CA ALA A 91 1.07 -8.01 0.37
C ALA A 91 0.45 -9.33 -0.14
N GLU A 92 0.26 -9.49 -1.46
CA GLU A 92 -0.16 -10.78 -2.07
C GLU A 92 0.80 -11.92 -1.72
N ARG A 93 2.09 -11.61 -1.53
CA ARG A 93 3.14 -12.56 -1.12
C ARG A 93 3.27 -12.71 0.40
N ARG A 94 2.40 -12.05 1.18
CA ARG A 94 2.39 -12.00 2.66
C ARG A 94 3.65 -11.39 3.29
N ASP A 95 4.43 -10.65 2.50
CA ASP A 95 5.63 -9.94 2.92
C ASP A 95 5.52 -8.46 2.46
N PRO A 96 4.62 -7.68 3.06
CA PRO A 96 4.32 -6.34 2.58
C PRO A 96 5.49 -5.37 2.83
N LEU A 97 5.84 -4.58 1.81
CA LEU A 97 6.92 -3.60 1.86
C LEU A 97 6.34 -2.17 1.82
N PHE A 98 6.58 -1.35 2.84
CA PHE A 98 6.06 0.02 2.89
C PHE A 98 7.15 1.10 2.82
N ALA A 99 8.38 0.80 3.24
CA ALA A 99 9.48 1.75 3.19
C ALA A 99 9.85 2.09 1.72
N PRO A 100 9.97 3.39 1.35
CA PRO A 100 10.32 3.78 -0.02
C PRO A 100 11.61 3.15 -0.54
N GLN A 101 12.63 2.98 0.31
CA GLN A 101 13.92 2.39 -0.08
C GLN A 101 13.75 0.91 -0.46
N LEU A 102 13.03 0.14 0.37
CA LEU A 102 12.76 -1.28 0.11
C LEU A 102 11.91 -1.48 -1.14
N LEU A 103 10.97 -0.57 -1.41
CA LEU A 103 10.17 -0.58 -2.63
C LEU A 103 11.03 -0.34 -3.88
N ALA A 104 12.00 0.57 -3.82
CA ALA A 104 12.93 0.81 -4.91
C ALA A 104 13.83 -0.42 -5.18
N GLU A 105 14.37 -1.04 -4.13
CA GLU A 105 15.15 -2.28 -4.24
C GLU A 105 14.32 -3.45 -4.80
N HIS A 106 13.05 -3.58 -4.37
CA HIS A 106 12.14 -4.59 -4.88
C HIS A 106 11.85 -4.39 -6.37
N SER A 107 11.61 -3.14 -6.79
CA SER A 107 11.40 -2.78 -8.21
C SER A 107 12.61 -3.14 -9.07
N ASN A 108 13.83 -2.85 -8.59
CA ASN A 108 15.06 -3.18 -9.31
C ASN A 108 15.25 -4.70 -9.49
N ARG A 109 14.85 -5.52 -8.51
CA ARG A 109 14.88 -6.99 -8.63
C ARG A 109 13.87 -7.55 -9.63
N LEU A 110 12.80 -6.81 -9.92
CA LEU A 110 11.77 -7.21 -10.89
C LEU A 110 12.12 -6.80 -12.34
N ARG A 111 13.14 -5.96 -12.54
CA ARG A 111 13.64 -5.69 -13.88
C ARG A 111 14.39 -6.93 -14.39
N PRO A 112 14.00 -7.53 -15.53
CA PRO A 112 14.82 -8.56 -16.13
C PRO A 112 16.22 -7.98 -16.42
N ALA A 113 17.27 -8.79 -16.23
CA ALA A 113 18.62 -8.39 -16.60
C ALA A 113 18.62 -8.00 -18.08
N THR A 114 18.82 -6.72 -18.35
CA THR A 114 18.98 -6.22 -19.71
C THR A 114 20.29 -6.81 -20.25
N PHE A 115 20.20 -7.60 -21.32
CA PHE A 115 21.35 -7.99 -22.15
C PHE A 115 21.74 -6.83 -23.07
#